data_AF-A0A9P0JJM8-F1
#
_entry.id   AF-A0A9P0JJM8-F1
#
_cell.length_a   1.000
_cell.length_b   1.000
_cell.length_c   1.000
_cell.angle_alpha   90.00
_cell.angle_beta   90.00
_cell.angle_gamma   90.00
#
_symmetry.space_group_name_H-M   'P 1'
#
loop_
_entity.id
_entity.type
_entity.pdbx_description
1 polymer ?
#
loop_
_entity_poly.entity_id
_entity_poly.type
_entity_poly.pdbx_seq_one_letter_code
_entity_poly.pdbx_strand_id
1 'polypeptide(L)'
;MLEDAFIVSPTRKHTGTIIFLHGLGENGENWKLVLSKMVKPNVKVICLNAKKIPLTLNKGFPTAAWFDLASLDENKLEDETSIMRAVENLHDIIDEEIAASKVSATKTMLAGFSQGGALAMYAALTYHKRLAAVMAMSSWPVLRHTLPDAAISNTNIPMLQCHGTEDPVIYYKWGLILADALKEMNPKIRV
;
A
#
# COMPACT_ATOMS: atom_id res chain seq x y z
N MET A 1 12.97 -6.72 7.74
CA MET A 1 12.45 -6.41 6.38
C MET A 1 12.83 -5.02 5.87
N LEU A 2 13.32 -4.09 6.70
CA LEU A 2 13.90 -2.83 6.22
C LEU A 2 15.29 -2.98 5.57
N GLU A 3 15.97 -4.12 5.74
CA GLU A 3 17.34 -4.33 5.26
C GLU A 3 17.48 -4.16 3.75
N ASP A 4 16.47 -4.54 2.98
CA ASP A 4 16.45 -4.39 1.53
C ASP A 4 15.69 -3.13 1.08
N ALA A 5 15.21 -2.28 1.99
CA ALA A 5 14.41 -1.12 1.62
C ALA A 5 15.27 0.01 1.06
N PHE A 6 14.72 0.73 0.07
CA PHE A 6 15.34 1.92 -0.49
C PHE A 6 14.89 3.16 0.28
N ILE A 7 15.80 3.75 1.06
CA ILE A 7 15.46 4.83 2.00
C ILE A 7 15.90 6.19 1.45
N VAL A 8 15.01 7.18 1.56
CA VAL A 8 15.33 8.61 1.51
C VAL A 8 15.38 9.12 2.95
N SER A 9 16.58 9.42 3.45
CA SER A 9 16.74 9.99 4.77
C SER A 9 16.33 11.46 4.79
N PRO A 10 15.67 11.94 5.86
CA PRO A 10 15.34 13.35 6.00
C PRO A 10 16.62 14.17 6.18
N THR A 11 16.66 15.37 5.62
CA THR A 11 17.78 16.32 5.73
C THR A 11 17.55 17.37 6.81
N ARG A 12 16.37 17.38 7.44
CA ARG A 12 16.03 18.13 8.65
C ARG A 12 15.53 17.18 9.73
N LYS A 13 15.21 17.71 10.92
CA LYS A 13 14.57 16.92 11.99
C LYS A 13 13.43 16.08 11.42
N HIS A 14 13.53 14.77 11.60
CA HIS A 14 12.53 13.81 11.14
C HIS A 14 11.21 14.02 11.90
N THR A 15 10.13 14.31 11.18
CA THR A 15 8.81 14.54 11.78
C THR A 15 7.67 13.82 11.05
N GLY A 16 7.98 13.03 10.03
CA GLY A 16 7.01 12.25 9.28
C GLY A 16 7.67 11.17 8.45
N THR A 17 6.94 10.08 8.21
CA THR A 17 7.43 8.96 7.40
C THR A 17 6.40 8.61 6.33
N ILE A 18 6.89 8.31 5.13
CA ILE A 18 6.11 7.67 4.07
C ILE A 18 6.68 6.27 3.88
N ILE A 19 5.84 5.25 3.99
CA ILE A 19 6.17 3.87 3.63
C ILE A 19 5.50 3.60 2.29
N PHE A 20 6.31 3.29 1.28
CA PHE A 20 5.87 3.12 -0.10
C PHE A 20 6.04 1.67 -0.57
N LEU A 21 5.01 1.13 -1.23
CA LEU A 21 4.99 -0.21 -1.80
C LEU A 21 4.91 -0.15 -3.34
N HIS A 22 5.89 -0.75 -4.02
CA HIS A 22 5.98 -0.79 -5.49
C HIS A 22 4.98 -1.77 -6.13
N GLY A 23 4.87 -1.74 -7.46
CA GLY A 23 4.02 -2.66 -8.23
C GLY A 23 4.60 -4.07 -8.37
N LEU A 24 3.79 -5.02 -8.82
CA LEU A 24 4.21 -6.41 -9.06
C LEU A 24 5.41 -6.45 -10.02
N GLY A 25 6.46 -7.20 -9.65
CA GLY A 25 7.66 -7.40 -10.47
C GLY A 25 8.66 -6.24 -10.46
N GLU A 26 8.37 -5.15 -9.75
CA GLU A 26 9.27 -4.00 -9.61
C GLU A 26 10.22 -4.13 -8.39
N ASN A 27 10.93 -3.05 -8.11
CA ASN A 27 11.63 -2.79 -6.86
C ASN A 27 11.41 -1.32 -6.43
N GLY A 28 11.81 -0.97 -5.22
CA GLY A 28 11.63 0.36 -4.63
C GLY A 28 12.64 1.42 -5.10
N GLU A 29 13.64 1.10 -5.93
CA GLU A 29 14.71 2.04 -6.29
C GLU A 29 14.18 3.19 -7.16
N ASN A 30 13.41 2.87 -8.19
CA ASN A 30 12.79 3.85 -9.07
C ASN A 30 11.82 4.76 -8.30
N TRP A 31 11.06 4.18 -7.38
CA TRP A 31 10.15 4.92 -6.51
C TRP A 31 10.90 5.85 -5.54
N LYS A 32 12.03 5.40 -4.97
CA LYS A 32 12.91 6.25 -4.17
C LYS A 32 13.37 7.47 -4.97
N LEU A 33 13.80 7.27 -6.22
CA LEU A 33 14.26 8.37 -7.08
C LEU A 33 13.15 9.40 -7.33
N VAL A 34 11.94 8.95 -7.66
CA VAL A 34 10.78 9.82 -7.91
C VAL A 34 10.35 10.55 -6.63
N LEU A 35 10.16 9.82 -5.53
CA LEU A 35 9.68 10.38 -4.26
C LEU A 35 10.69 11.34 -3.63
N SER A 36 12.00 11.09 -3.77
CA SER A 36 13.06 11.98 -3.24
C SER A 36 12.96 13.43 -3.74
N LYS A 37 12.36 13.65 -4.91
CA LYS A 37 12.18 14.97 -5.51
C LYS A 37 10.90 15.69 -5.06
N MET A 38 9.96 14.96 -4.48
CA MET A 38 8.63 15.49 -4.12
C MET A 38 8.43 15.68 -2.61
N VAL A 39 9.19 14.96 -1.79
CA VAL A 39 9.01 14.97 -0.34
C VAL A 39 9.69 16.15 0.35
N LYS A 40 9.10 16.59 1.47
CA LYS A 40 9.66 17.68 2.28
C LYS A 40 10.94 17.23 3.01
N PRO A 41 11.87 18.15 3.31
CA PRO A 41 13.15 17.83 3.97
C PRO A 41 13.07 17.09 5.32
N ASN A 42 11.93 17.18 6.02
CA ASN A 42 11.68 16.57 7.33
C ASN A 42 10.97 15.21 7.25
N VAL A 43 10.73 14.69 6.03
CA VAL A 43 10.02 13.43 5.80
C VAL A 43 11.00 12.34 5.38
N LYS A 44 10.99 11.23 6.09
CA LYS A 44 11.67 9.99 5.69
C LYS A 44 10.79 9.25 4.68
N VAL A 45 11.39 8.68 3.64
CA VAL A 45 10.69 7.77 2.72
C VAL A 45 11.33 6.41 2.79
N ILE A 46 10.51 5.38 2.96
CA ILE A 46 10.91 3.98 2.97
C ILE A 46 10.21 3.31 1.79
N CYS A 47 10.93 3.09 0.69
CA CYS A 47 10.42 2.31 -0.42
C CYS A 47 10.75 0.84 -0.14
N LEU A 48 9.76 0.08 0.33
CA LEU A 48 9.93 -1.33 0.66
C LEU A 48 10.15 -2.14 -0.62
N ASN A 49 10.90 -3.24 -0.49
CA ASN A 49 11.05 -4.22 -1.55
C ASN A 49 10.26 -5.48 -1.23
N ALA A 50 9.42 -5.91 -2.17
CA ALA A 50 8.73 -7.19 -2.07
C ALA A 50 9.73 -8.34 -2.20
N LYS A 51 9.52 -9.42 -1.43
CA LYS A 51 10.30 -10.64 -1.60
C LYS A 51 9.91 -11.34 -2.90
N LYS A 52 10.83 -12.13 -3.46
CA LYS A 52 10.50 -13.03 -4.56
C LYS A 52 9.71 -14.22 -4.01
N ILE A 53 8.47 -14.36 -4.45
CA ILE A 53 7.61 -15.50 -4.13
C ILE A 53 7.18 -16.19 -5.44
N PRO A 54 6.86 -17.50 -5.43
CA PRO A 54 6.21 -18.14 -6.55
C PRO A 54 4.87 -17.43 -6.84
N LEU A 55 4.68 -16.95 -8.06
CA LEU A 55 3.46 -16.23 -8.44
C LEU A 55 2.58 -17.11 -9.33
N THR A 56 1.35 -17.38 -8.91
CA THR A 56 0.40 -18.24 -9.63
C THR A 56 0.10 -17.72 -11.03
N LEU A 57 -0.09 -16.40 -11.20
CA LEU A 57 -0.29 -15.74 -12.50
C LEU A 57 0.85 -16.04 -13.48
N ASN A 58 2.07 -16.17 -12.97
CA ASN A 58 3.28 -16.49 -13.75
C ASN A 58 3.66 -17.98 -13.65
N LYS A 59 2.70 -18.88 -13.43
CA LYS A 59 2.91 -20.34 -13.36
C LYS A 59 3.99 -20.75 -12.35
N GLY A 60 4.07 -20.03 -11.22
CA GLY A 60 5.02 -20.28 -10.13
C GLY A 60 6.40 -19.65 -10.32
N PHE A 61 6.63 -18.86 -11.38
CA PHE A 61 7.91 -18.18 -11.58
C PHE A 61 8.18 -17.17 -10.44
N PRO A 62 9.36 -17.21 -9.78
CA PRO A 62 9.67 -16.29 -8.69
C PRO A 62 9.62 -14.83 -9.14
N THR A 63 8.65 -14.08 -8.62
CA THR A 63 8.39 -12.68 -8.96
C THR A 63 8.39 -11.85 -7.67
N ALA A 64 8.93 -10.64 -7.71
CA ALA A 64 8.83 -9.72 -6.59
C ALA A 64 7.37 -9.32 -6.39
N ALA A 65 6.71 -9.85 -5.36
CA ALA A 65 5.28 -9.70 -5.15
C ALA A 65 4.96 -9.64 -3.65
N TRP A 66 3.94 -8.84 -3.31
CA TRP A 66 3.54 -8.65 -1.92
C TRP A 66 2.70 -9.82 -1.38
N PHE A 67 1.85 -10.36 -2.24
CA PHE A 67 0.99 -11.51 -2.01
C PHE A 67 0.82 -12.26 -3.34
N ASP A 68 0.35 -13.50 -3.28
CA ASP A 68 0.15 -14.28 -4.50
C ASP A 68 -1.05 -13.74 -5.29
N LEU A 69 -0.93 -13.77 -6.61
CA LEU A 69 -1.96 -13.30 -7.53
C LEU A 69 -2.17 -14.38 -8.56
N ALA A 70 -3.38 -14.94 -8.62
CA ALA A 70 -3.75 -15.94 -9.62
C ALA A 70 -4.35 -15.31 -10.87
N SER A 71 -5.07 -14.19 -10.72
CA SER A 71 -5.76 -13.50 -11.80
C SER A 71 -6.09 -12.06 -11.38
N LEU A 72 -6.31 -11.20 -12.38
CA LEU A 72 -6.90 -9.86 -12.22
C LEU A 72 -8.39 -9.87 -12.67
N ASP A 73 -9.01 -11.05 -12.74
CA ASP A 73 -10.44 -11.24 -13.01
C ASP A 73 -11.25 -11.09 -11.71
N GLU A 74 -12.33 -10.31 -11.78
CA GLU A 74 -13.21 -9.96 -10.66
C GLU A 74 -14.02 -11.12 -10.08
N ASN A 75 -14.05 -12.24 -10.80
CA ASN A 75 -14.77 -13.44 -10.40
C ASN A 75 -13.84 -14.52 -9.83
N LYS A 76 -12.52 -14.27 -9.79
CA LYS A 76 -11.55 -15.20 -9.24
C LYS A 76 -11.35 -14.93 -7.75
N LEU A 77 -11.20 -16.02 -7.01
CA LEU A 77 -10.88 -15.96 -5.59
C LEU A 77 -9.46 -15.44 -5.41
N GLU A 78 -9.32 -14.52 -4.48
CA GLU A 78 -8.03 -14.02 -4.02
C GLU A 78 -7.43 -15.02 -3.02
N ASP A 79 -6.10 -15.05 -2.94
CA ASP A 79 -5.41 -15.80 -1.88
C ASP A 79 -5.41 -14.96 -0.59
N GLU A 80 -6.51 -15.06 0.15
CA GLU A 80 -6.70 -14.38 1.42
C GLU A 80 -5.56 -14.65 2.41
N THR A 81 -5.03 -15.88 2.43
CA THR A 81 -3.96 -16.24 3.37
C THR A 81 -2.68 -15.48 3.06
N SER A 82 -2.28 -15.37 1.79
CA SER A 82 -1.08 -14.59 1.44
C SER A 82 -1.28 -13.09 1.58
N ILE A 83 -2.48 -12.57 1.30
CA ILE A 83 -2.83 -11.16 1.52
C ILE A 83 -2.73 -10.82 3.01
N MET A 84 -3.36 -11.61 3.89
CA MET A 84 -3.36 -11.34 5.33
C MET A 84 -1.95 -11.44 5.93
N ARG A 85 -1.14 -12.41 5.50
CA ARG A 85 0.28 -12.45 5.87
C ARG A 85 1.04 -11.19 5.42
N ALA A 86 0.76 -10.67 4.22
CA ALA A 86 1.39 -9.45 3.73
C ALA A 86 0.96 -8.21 4.54
N VAL A 87 -0.30 -8.17 4.99
CA VAL A 87 -0.85 -7.13 5.87
C VAL A 87 -0.18 -7.16 7.23
N GLU A 88 -0.10 -8.31 7.88
CA GLU A 88 0.58 -8.49 9.18
C GLU A 88 2.05 -8.04 9.10
N ASN A 89 2.77 -8.51 8.07
CA ASN A 89 4.14 -8.11 7.82
C ASN A 89 4.28 -6.59 7.66
N LEU A 90 3.33 -5.93 6.99
CA LEU A 90 3.36 -4.48 6.82
C LEU A 90 3.02 -3.75 8.13
N HIS A 91 2.09 -4.27 8.93
CA HIS A 91 1.79 -3.75 10.26
C HIS A 91 3.02 -3.78 11.16
N ASP A 92 3.75 -4.90 11.18
CA ASP A 92 5.00 -5.04 11.93
C ASP A 92 6.04 -4.01 11.49
N ILE A 93 6.21 -3.79 10.18
CA ILE A 93 7.13 -2.77 9.65
C ILE A 93 6.72 -1.35 10.10
N ILE A 94 5.43 -1.04 10.11
CA ILE A 94 4.93 0.27 10.57
C ILE A 94 5.26 0.45 12.06
N ASP A 95 5.02 -0.58 12.88
CA ASP A 95 5.30 -0.55 14.31
C ASP A 95 6.80 -0.43 14.61
N GLU A 96 7.64 -1.19 13.90
CA GLU A 96 9.10 -1.10 13.98
C GLU A 96 9.60 0.31 13.65
N GLU A 97 9.10 0.91 12.55
CA GLU A 97 9.49 2.26 12.14
C GLU A 97 9.06 3.32 13.16
N ILE A 98 7.84 3.23 13.68
CA ILE A 98 7.35 4.14 14.72
C ILE A 98 8.22 4.02 15.99
N ALA A 99 8.52 2.78 16.39
CA ALA A 99 9.32 2.52 17.58
C ALA A 99 10.77 3.01 17.44
N ALA A 100 11.37 2.84 16.26
CA ALA A 100 12.75 3.24 15.98
C ALA A 100 12.89 4.76 15.80
N SER A 101 12.01 5.38 15.01
CA SER A 101 12.10 6.81 14.69
C SER A 101 11.56 7.73 15.79
N LYS A 102 10.72 7.20 16.69
CA LYS A 102 9.92 7.98 17.66
C LYS A 102 8.95 8.98 17.00
N VAL A 103 8.67 8.81 15.71
CA VAL A 103 7.63 9.56 14.99
C VAL A 103 6.29 8.83 15.16
N SER A 104 5.27 9.55 15.63
CA SER A 104 3.93 8.99 15.88
C SER A 104 3.29 8.41 14.60
N ALA A 105 2.47 7.36 14.75
CA ALA A 105 1.62 6.83 13.67
C ALA A 105 0.84 7.91 12.91
N THR A 106 0.37 8.94 13.61
CA THR A 106 -0.37 10.09 13.02
C THR A 106 0.48 10.98 12.11
N LYS A 107 1.77 10.68 11.98
CA LYS A 107 2.75 11.30 11.07
C LYS A 107 3.34 10.29 10.08
N THR A 108 2.81 9.07 10.05
CA THR A 108 3.19 8.00 9.11
C THR A 108 2.09 7.82 8.07
N MET A 109 2.46 7.83 6.79
CA MET A 109 1.58 7.61 5.65
C MET A 109 1.96 6.31 4.95
N LEU A 110 0.95 5.52 4.56
CA LEU A 110 1.14 4.43 3.61
C LEU A 110 0.85 4.92 2.19
N ALA A 111 1.64 4.44 1.23
CA ALA A 111 1.43 4.73 -0.18
C ALA A 111 1.81 3.52 -1.01
N GLY A 112 1.20 3.35 -2.18
CA GLY A 112 1.66 2.33 -3.11
C GLY A 112 1.06 2.41 -4.50
N PHE A 113 1.68 1.64 -5.39
CA PHE A 113 1.28 1.53 -6.79
C PHE A 113 0.86 0.09 -7.12
N SER A 114 -0.20 -0.08 -7.91
CA SER A 114 -0.69 -1.37 -8.39
C SER A 114 -0.90 -2.36 -7.23
N GLN A 115 -0.25 -3.52 -7.22
CA GLN A 115 -0.32 -4.49 -6.12
C GLN A 115 0.07 -3.88 -4.77
N GLY A 116 1.09 -3.02 -4.74
CA GLY A 116 1.52 -2.33 -3.54
C GLY A 116 0.49 -1.34 -3.01
N GLY A 117 -0.23 -0.64 -3.90
CA GLY A 117 -1.31 0.28 -3.51
C GLY A 117 -2.55 -0.45 -2.99
N ALA A 118 -2.86 -1.62 -3.55
CA ALA A 118 -3.94 -2.48 -3.06
C ALA A 118 -3.64 -2.95 -1.62
N LEU A 119 -2.42 -3.43 -1.37
CA LEU A 119 -1.98 -3.80 -0.03
C LEU A 119 -1.93 -2.60 0.92
N ALA A 120 -1.37 -1.46 0.48
CA ALA A 120 -1.26 -0.25 1.30
C ALA A 120 -2.64 0.23 1.80
N MET A 121 -3.65 0.20 0.93
CA MET A 121 -5.01 0.60 1.28
C MET A 121 -5.63 -0.36 2.31
N TYR A 122 -5.62 -1.66 2.04
CA TYR A 122 -6.16 -2.66 2.95
C TYR A 122 -5.46 -2.65 4.30
N ALA A 123 -4.13 -2.60 4.30
CA ALA A 123 -3.34 -2.56 5.52
C ALA A 123 -3.60 -1.28 6.33
N ALA A 124 -3.74 -0.11 5.69
CA ALA A 124 -4.08 1.12 6.40
C ALA A 124 -5.42 1.02 7.13
N LEU A 125 -6.46 0.50 6.46
CA LEU A 125 -7.82 0.39 7.01
C LEU A 125 -7.91 -0.62 8.16
N THR A 126 -7.09 -1.67 8.11
CA THR A 126 -7.05 -2.73 9.14
C THR A 126 -6.02 -2.46 10.25
N TYR A 127 -5.14 -1.45 10.09
CA TYR A 127 -4.11 -1.13 11.08
C TYR A 127 -4.68 -0.46 12.32
N HIS A 128 -4.30 -0.96 13.50
CA HIS A 128 -4.89 -0.61 14.79
C HIS A 128 -4.61 0.83 15.28
N LYS A 129 -3.60 1.53 14.75
CA LYS A 129 -3.31 2.94 15.10
C LYS A 129 -3.75 3.87 13.97
N ARG A 130 -4.13 5.10 14.36
CA ARG A 130 -4.44 6.16 13.40
C ARG A 130 -3.18 6.61 12.65
N LEU A 131 -3.20 6.44 11.33
CA LEU A 131 -2.19 6.91 10.39
C LEU A 131 -2.44 8.36 9.95
N ALA A 132 -1.45 8.97 9.32
CA ALA A 132 -1.55 10.31 8.77
C ALA A 132 -2.46 10.37 7.53
N ALA A 133 -2.28 9.42 6.62
CA ALA A 133 -3.00 9.31 5.36
C ALA A 133 -2.69 7.95 4.69
N VAL A 134 -3.45 7.61 3.64
CA VAL A 134 -3.11 6.53 2.72
C VAL A 134 -3.26 6.97 1.26
N MET A 135 -2.39 6.48 0.38
CA MET A 135 -2.48 6.72 -1.07
C MET A 135 -2.40 5.40 -1.85
N ALA A 136 -3.28 5.24 -2.83
CA ALA A 136 -3.24 4.12 -3.78
C ALA A 136 -3.27 4.64 -5.22
N MET A 137 -2.39 4.10 -6.06
CA MET A 137 -2.22 4.51 -7.45
C MET A 137 -2.38 3.31 -8.38
N SER A 138 -3.29 3.40 -9.35
CA SER A 138 -3.59 2.32 -10.30
C SER A 138 -3.83 0.96 -9.61
N SER A 139 -4.67 0.95 -8.58
CA SER A 139 -4.90 -0.22 -7.71
C SER A 139 -6.35 -0.70 -7.73
N TRP A 140 -6.63 -1.75 -6.97
CA TRP A 140 -7.94 -2.38 -6.81
C TRP A 140 -8.19 -2.67 -5.32
N PRO A 141 -9.44 -2.93 -4.90
CA PRO A 141 -9.71 -3.40 -3.54
C PRO A 141 -9.39 -4.89 -3.42
N VAL A 142 -8.48 -5.25 -2.52
CA VAL A 142 -8.28 -6.65 -2.11
C VAL A 142 -9.26 -7.02 -1.02
N LEU A 143 -9.70 -8.28 -1.01
CA LEU A 143 -10.66 -8.84 -0.07
C LEU A 143 -11.92 -7.97 0.02
N ARG A 144 -12.37 -7.46 -1.13
CA ARG A 144 -13.42 -6.41 -1.22
C ARG A 144 -14.70 -6.74 -0.45
N HIS A 145 -15.04 -8.02 -0.36
CA HIS A 145 -16.27 -8.49 0.28
C HIS A 145 -16.19 -8.45 1.81
N THR A 146 -14.99 -8.45 2.38
CA THR A 146 -14.76 -8.36 3.83
C THR A 146 -14.18 -7.01 4.24
N LEU A 147 -13.67 -6.21 3.30
CA LEU A 147 -13.00 -4.94 3.55
C LEU A 147 -13.80 -3.96 4.45
N PRO A 148 -15.11 -3.70 4.23
CA PRO A 148 -15.85 -2.78 5.11
C PRO A 148 -15.89 -3.23 6.57
N ASP A 149 -16.09 -4.53 6.80
CA ASP A 149 -16.18 -5.12 8.15
C ASP A 149 -14.79 -5.31 8.79
N ALA A 150 -13.75 -5.50 7.97
CA ALA A 150 -12.37 -5.65 8.42
C ALA A 150 -11.74 -4.31 8.85
N ALA A 151 -12.30 -3.17 8.43
CA ALA A 151 -11.77 -1.86 8.77
C ALA A 151 -11.95 -1.55 10.26
N ILE A 152 -10.85 -1.55 11.02
CA ILE A 152 -10.85 -1.33 12.47
C ILE A 152 -10.59 0.16 12.79
N SER A 153 -9.80 0.82 11.96
CA SER A 153 -9.34 2.18 12.16
C SER A 153 -9.13 2.86 10.80
N ASN A 154 -8.75 4.13 10.82
CA ASN A 154 -8.37 4.85 9.59
C ASN A 154 -9.48 5.09 8.54
N THR A 155 -10.74 4.76 8.80
CA THR A 155 -11.87 5.08 7.91
C THR A 155 -12.15 6.59 7.72
N ASN A 156 -11.49 7.44 8.53
CA ASN A 156 -11.65 8.89 8.53
C ASN A 156 -10.32 9.65 8.31
N ILE A 157 -9.24 8.98 7.90
CA ILE A 157 -7.99 9.67 7.55
C ILE A 157 -8.07 10.22 6.13
N PRO A 158 -7.25 11.23 5.78
CA PRO A 158 -7.07 11.63 4.38
C PRO A 158 -6.67 10.44 3.51
N MET A 159 -7.38 10.24 2.39
CA MET A 159 -7.09 9.22 1.40
C MET A 159 -6.91 9.89 0.04
N LEU A 160 -5.96 9.41 -0.76
CA LEU A 160 -5.82 9.80 -2.15
C LEU A 160 -5.81 8.55 -3.02
N GLN A 161 -6.72 8.51 -3.99
CA GLN A 161 -6.72 7.49 -5.03
C GLN A 161 -6.45 8.16 -6.38
N CYS A 162 -5.54 7.57 -7.16
CA CYS A 162 -5.26 8.03 -8.52
C CYS A 162 -5.34 6.83 -9.47
N HIS A 163 -6.00 7.00 -10.62
CA HIS A 163 -6.13 5.93 -11.60
C HIS A 163 -6.12 6.48 -13.03
N GLY A 164 -5.40 5.83 -13.94
CA GLY A 164 -5.44 6.18 -15.37
C GLY A 164 -6.73 5.69 -16.01
N THR A 165 -7.44 6.54 -16.76
CA THR A 165 -8.69 6.14 -17.44
C THR A 165 -8.46 5.12 -18.55
N GLU A 166 -7.26 5.09 -19.12
CA GLU A 166 -6.83 4.19 -20.19
C GLU A 166 -5.83 3.11 -19.70
N ASP A 167 -5.81 2.80 -18.39
CA ASP A 167 -4.90 1.79 -17.83
C ASP A 167 -5.19 0.40 -18.45
N PRO A 168 -4.24 -0.20 -19.19
CA PRO A 168 -4.49 -1.45 -19.91
C PRO A 168 -4.28 -2.69 -19.03
N VAL A 169 -3.79 -2.54 -17.79
CA VAL A 169 -3.46 -3.64 -16.87
C VAL A 169 -4.47 -3.70 -15.76
N ILE A 170 -4.61 -2.61 -15.00
CA ILE A 170 -5.62 -2.48 -13.96
C ILE A 170 -6.68 -1.55 -14.52
N TYR A 171 -7.64 -2.12 -15.26
CA TYR A 171 -8.70 -1.35 -15.92
C TYR A 171 -9.35 -0.35 -14.98
N TYR A 172 -9.71 0.83 -15.50
CA TYR A 172 -10.28 1.94 -14.73
C TYR A 172 -11.47 1.54 -13.84
N LYS A 173 -12.28 0.55 -14.28
CA LYS A 173 -13.37 -0.01 -13.47
C LYS A 173 -12.92 -0.50 -12.09
N TRP A 174 -11.70 -1.00 -11.96
CA TRP A 174 -11.14 -1.47 -10.69
C TRP A 174 -10.85 -0.32 -9.73
N GLY A 175 -10.39 0.80 -10.26
CA GLY A 175 -10.30 2.04 -9.49
C GLY A 175 -11.69 2.49 -9.02
N LEU A 176 -12.71 2.45 -9.88
CA LEU A 176 -14.08 2.81 -9.47
C LEU A 176 -14.61 1.90 -8.35
N ILE A 177 -14.40 0.58 -8.45
CA ILE A 177 -14.81 -0.37 -7.41
C ILE A 177 -14.09 -0.08 -6.08
N LEU A 178 -12.79 0.26 -6.12
CA LEU A 178 -12.07 0.67 -4.91
C LEU A 178 -12.69 1.95 -4.31
N ALA A 179 -12.94 2.96 -5.16
CA ALA A 179 -13.51 4.22 -4.72
C ALA A 179 -14.90 4.05 -4.08
N ASP A 180 -15.73 3.17 -4.65
CA ASP A 180 -17.06 2.87 -4.12
C ASP A 180 -16.97 2.13 -2.78
N ALA A 181 -16.09 1.14 -2.63
CA ALA A 181 -15.84 0.46 -1.36
C ALA A 181 -15.37 1.43 -0.27
N LEU A 182 -14.50 2.40 -0.61
CA LEU A 182 -14.07 3.45 0.32
C LEU A 182 -15.25 4.34 0.72
N LYS A 183 -16.10 4.76 -0.22
CA LYS A 183 -17.27 5.60 0.06
C LYS A 183 -18.35 4.88 0.87
N GLU A 184 -18.48 3.57 0.72
CA GLU A 184 -19.38 2.75 1.55
C GLU A 184 -18.97 2.80 3.03
N MET A 185 -17.66 2.72 3.32
CA MET A 185 -17.15 2.89 4.69
C MET A 185 -17.29 4.32 5.21
N ASN A 186 -17.05 5.31 4.35
CA ASN A 186 -17.20 6.72 4.72
C ASN A 186 -17.56 7.59 3.49
N PRO A 187 -18.83 8.02 3.38
CA PRO A 187 -19.30 8.80 2.23
C PRO A 187 -18.63 10.17 2.07
N LYS A 188 -17.88 10.63 3.07
CA LYS A 188 -17.12 11.90 3.01
C LYS A 188 -15.73 11.75 2.40
N ILE A 189 -15.28 10.52 2.16
CA ILE A 189 -14.01 10.28 1.47
C ILE A 189 -14.11 10.88 0.07
N ARG A 190 -13.15 11.76 -0.24
CA ARG A 190 -12.94 12.30 -1.58
C ARG A 190 -11.77 11.57 -2.19
N VAL A 191 -12.08 10.56 -3.02
CA VAL A 191 -11.15 9.74 -3.80
C VAL A 191 -11.47 9.88 -5.26
#